data_AF-A0A388JMS2-F1
#
_entry.id   AF-A0A388JMS2-F1
#
_cell.length_a   1.000
_cell.length_b   1.000
_cell.length_c   1.000
_cell.angle_alpha   90.00
_cell.angle_beta   90.00
_cell.angle_gamma   90.00
#
_symmetry.space_group_name_H-M   'P 1'
#
loop_
_entity.id
_entity.type
_entity.pdbx_description
1 polymer ?
#
loop_
_entity_poly.entity_id
_entity_poly.type
_entity_poly.pdbx_seq_one_letter_code
_entity_poly.pdbx_strand_id
1 'polypeptide(L)'
;MSSQDPYDRGEWERERGDWDRERRERECANDGGERRSYGPPTCFACQEVGHYTNQCPNRNKRYSSARPLKSTDSRRSRTPKRHETARREPARQLDPEVRVTIAKLGKSVAAMEEYYATEREKKELKVKRKLEKEEAQRRAEEEAARVEEERIKAEKKAWKRKQKKLAEEERRAEMQKDLQVQLAIHVGDMEDRLVHRLNQLVSTASPLCRDRGMKKVTYVSDVDAGSSSAGSDSDTSVTQELSARAERLTICEKRKWGLEPVFEDPSPPMEQPAKCTPRRGILKPVKLSRRLTRSKSKKGGGGLAPTSRKKKATRKRTPALTPQSKVTLERLRYRENVLRELKDLDATELQRICREEEIHYDKKIEAIFDIADHRTDRAFLIASDNIERIAMSNDTTVEPDVAPTDEG
;
A
#
# COMPACT_ATOMS: atom_id res chain seq x y z
N MET A 1 13.31 23.40 -38.91
CA MET A 1 11.86 23.18 -38.87
C MET A 1 11.62 21.88 -38.13
N SER A 2 11.43 21.94 -36.81
CA SER A 2 11.16 20.77 -35.97
C SER A 2 9.72 20.84 -35.54
N SER A 3 8.87 20.05 -36.20
CA SER A 3 7.49 19.85 -35.83
C SER A 3 7.44 19.15 -34.47
N GLN A 4 7.06 19.90 -33.44
CA GLN A 4 6.70 19.34 -32.14
C GLN A 4 5.28 18.80 -32.24
N ASP A 5 5.16 17.47 -32.24
CA ASP A 5 3.87 16.79 -32.20
C ASP A 5 3.10 17.11 -30.90
N PRO A 6 1.89 17.69 -30.98
CA PRO A 6 1.10 18.09 -29.81
C PRO A 6 0.22 16.96 -29.23
N TYR A 7 0.45 15.69 -29.62
CA TYR A 7 -0.55 14.63 -29.40
C TYR A 7 -0.52 13.91 -28.04
N ASP A 8 0.41 14.21 -27.13
CA ASP A 8 0.58 13.40 -25.91
C ASP A 8 0.03 14.05 -24.61
N ARG A 9 -0.65 15.19 -24.73
CA ARG A 9 -1.24 15.90 -23.57
C ARG A 9 -2.71 15.52 -23.30
N GLY A 10 -3.41 14.93 -24.27
CA GLY A 10 -4.84 14.62 -24.17
C GLY A 10 -5.19 13.32 -23.44
N GLU A 11 -4.28 12.35 -23.39
CA GLU A 11 -4.58 11.03 -22.81
C GLU A 11 -4.64 11.07 -21.27
N TRP A 12 -3.80 11.91 -20.66
CA TRP A 12 -3.83 12.16 -19.21
C TRP A 12 -5.11 12.86 -18.72
N GLU A 13 -5.78 13.65 -19.57
CA GLU A 13 -7.07 14.27 -19.22
C GLU A 13 -8.26 13.32 -19.38
N ARG A 14 -8.23 12.40 -20.37
CA ARG A 14 -9.24 11.33 -20.46
C ARG A 14 -9.12 10.34 -19.30
N GLU A 15 -7.90 9.94 -18.94
CA GLU A 15 -7.71 9.04 -17.79
C GLU A 15 -8.21 9.71 -16.50
N ARG A 16 -7.93 11.01 -16.29
CA ARG A 16 -8.41 11.73 -15.10
C ARG A 16 -9.95 11.85 -15.03
N GLY A 17 -10.63 11.95 -16.17
CA GLY A 17 -12.09 11.94 -16.25
C GLY A 17 -12.71 10.57 -15.96
N ASP A 18 -12.04 9.49 -16.36
CA ASP A 18 -12.52 8.13 -16.12
C ASP A 18 -12.32 7.69 -14.66
N TRP A 19 -11.24 8.13 -14.00
CA TRP A 19 -11.09 7.92 -12.55
C TRP A 19 -12.18 8.64 -11.72
N ASP A 20 -12.66 9.82 -12.14
CA ASP A 20 -13.77 10.51 -11.47
C ASP A 20 -15.14 9.88 -11.78
N ARG A 21 -15.29 9.26 -12.97
CA ARG A 21 -16.48 8.47 -13.31
C ARG A 21 -16.51 7.14 -12.56
N GLU A 22 -15.39 6.42 -12.49
CA GLU A 22 -15.25 5.17 -11.73
C GLU A 22 -15.32 5.44 -10.21
N ARG A 23 -14.86 6.60 -9.72
CA ARG A 23 -15.06 7.03 -8.33
C ARG A 23 -16.53 7.33 -8.04
N ARG A 24 -17.26 7.99 -8.94
CA ARG A 24 -18.72 8.16 -8.81
C ARG A 24 -19.49 6.85 -8.93
N GLU A 25 -19.09 5.94 -9.81
CA GLU A 25 -19.75 4.63 -9.92
C GLU A 25 -19.44 3.74 -8.72
N ARG A 26 -18.21 3.78 -8.19
CA ARG A 26 -17.83 3.04 -6.98
C ARG A 26 -18.42 3.66 -5.70
N GLU A 27 -18.70 4.96 -5.68
CA GLU A 27 -19.46 5.63 -4.60
C GLU A 27 -20.98 5.44 -4.76
N CYS A 28 -21.52 5.34 -5.99
CA CYS A 28 -22.94 5.06 -6.22
C CYS A 28 -23.32 3.57 -6.12
N ALA A 29 -22.38 2.65 -6.35
CA ALA A 29 -22.62 1.20 -6.19
C ALA A 29 -22.60 0.74 -4.73
N ASN A 30 -22.05 1.53 -3.81
CA ASN A 30 -22.06 1.26 -2.37
C ASN A 30 -23.10 2.09 -1.59
N ASP A 31 -23.78 3.03 -2.26
CA ASP A 31 -25.01 3.67 -1.76
C ASP A 31 -26.28 3.02 -2.35
N GLY A 32 -26.10 1.90 -3.06
CA GLY A 32 -27.03 0.78 -3.04
C GLY A 32 -26.97 0.05 -1.70
N GLY A 33 -26.88 0.81 -0.61
CA GLY A 33 -27.24 0.31 0.70
C GLY A 33 -28.59 -0.34 0.49
N GLU A 34 -28.58 -1.67 0.61
CA GLU A 34 -29.71 -2.50 0.92
C GLU A 34 -30.73 -1.59 1.55
N ARG A 35 -31.75 -1.20 0.76
CA ARG A 35 -32.87 -0.42 1.29
C ARG A 35 -33.34 -1.33 2.39
N ARG A 36 -32.90 -1.07 3.63
CA ARG A 36 -33.20 -1.90 4.78
C ARG A 36 -34.68 -2.08 4.64
N SER A 37 -35.11 -3.30 4.29
CA SER A 37 -36.53 -3.60 4.16
C SER A 37 -37.13 -3.01 5.40
N TYR A 38 -37.85 -1.88 5.24
CA TYR A 38 -38.06 -0.92 6.31
C TYR A 38 -38.69 -1.74 7.42
N GLY A 39 -37.88 -2.11 8.42
CA GLY A 39 -38.33 -3.05 9.43
C GLY A 39 -39.57 -2.42 10.04
N PRO A 40 -40.65 -3.19 10.26
CA PRO A 40 -41.84 -2.65 10.88
C PRO A 40 -41.41 -1.85 12.12
N PRO A 41 -41.84 -0.58 12.26
CA PRO A 41 -41.30 0.33 13.24
C PRO A 41 -41.32 -0.31 14.63
N THR A 42 -40.17 -0.31 15.31
CA THR A 42 -40.07 -0.79 16.68
C THR A 42 -40.44 0.33 17.64
N CYS A 43 -41.31 0.02 18.60
CA CYS A 43 -41.70 0.98 19.60
C CYS A 43 -40.52 1.22 20.57
N PHE A 44 -40.00 2.45 20.63
CA PHE A 44 -38.89 2.77 21.55
C PHE A 44 -39.22 2.57 23.05
N ALA A 45 -40.51 2.50 23.42
CA ALA A 45 -40.92 2.31 24.81
C ALA A 45 -40.96 0.83 25.25
N CYS A 46 -41.49 -0.08 24.41
CA CYS A 46 -41.61 -1.50 24.73
C CYS A 46 -40.74 -2.43 23.88
N GLN A 47 -40.05 -1.91 22.86
CA GLN A 47 -39.21 -2.62 21.88
C GLN A 47 -39.96 -3.64 21.00
N GLU A 48 -41.29 -3.68 21.05
CA GLU A 48 -42.10 -4.51 20.16
C GLU A 48 -42.18 -3.89 18.75
N VAL A 49 -42.06 -4.74 17.73
CA VAL A 49 -42.27 -4.37 16.32
C VAL A 49 -43.74 -4.11 16.03
N GLY A 50 -44.03 -3.12 15.18
CA GLY A 50 -45.37 -2.92 14.58
C GLY A 50 -46.14 -1.70 15.05
N HIS A 51 -45.61 -0.88 15.96
CA HIS A 51 -46.27 0.36 16.39
C HIS A 51 -45.27 1.45 16.82
N TYR A 52 -45.68 2.70 16.65
CA TYR A 52 -44.91 3.86 17.10
C TYR A 52 -45.16 4.16 18.58
N THR A 53 -44.26 4.90 19.23
CA THR A 53 -44.31 5.22 20.68
C THR A 53 -45.63 5.87 21.12
N ASN A 54 -46.30 6.61 20.24
CA ASN A 54 -47.61 7.23 20.48
C ASN A 54 -48.79 6.24 20.47
N GLN A 55 -48.61 5.05 19.87
CA GLN A 55 -49.61 3.98 19.74
C GLN A 55 -49.34 2.81 20.69
N CYS A 56 -48.34 2.92 21.57
CA CYS A 56 -47.99 1.84 22.48
C CYS A 56 -49.12 1.60 23.49
N PRO A 57 -49.72 0.39 23.54
CA PRO A 57 -50.75 0.07 24.54
C PRO A 57 -50.18 0.15 25.97
N ASN A 58 -48.87 0.00 26.12
CA ASN A 58 -48.16 0.15 27.39
C ASN A 58 -47.78 1.62 27.73
N ARG A 59 -48.17 2.61 26.91
CA ARG A 59 -47.85 4.04 27.13
C ARG A 59 -48.35 4.55 28.49
N ASN A 60 -49.51 4.08 28.94
CA ASN A 60 -50.09 4.52 30.21
C ASN A 60 -49.51 3.79 31.44
N LYS A 61 -48.75 2.70 31.26
CA LYS A 61 -48.20 1.92 32.39
C LYS A 61 -46.90 2.49 32.96
N ARG A 62 -46.08 3.18 32.16
CA ARG A 62 -44.77 3.70 32.60
C ARG A 62 -44.80 5.14 33.10
N TYR A 63 -45.85 5.92 32.81
CA TYR A 63 -45.93 7.31 33.26
C TYR A 63 -46.36 7.47 34.73
N SER A 64 -46.79 6.40 35.40
CA SER A 64 -47.22 6.46 36.80
C SER A 64 -46.15 6.08 37.83
N SER A 65 -44.96 5.60 37.42
CA SER A 65 -44.00 5.03 38.38
C SER A 65 -42.51 5.33 38.18
N ALA A 66 -42.12 6.08 37.14
CA ALA A 66 -40.71 6.39 36.92
C ALA A 66 -40.49 7.86 36.56
N ARG A 67 -40.64 8.76 37.55
CA ARG A 67 -39.91 10.03 37.55
C ARG A 67 -38.69 9.89 38.47
N PRO A 68 -37.49 9.59 37.94
CA PRO A 68 -36.26 9.73 38.70
C PRO A 68 -36.06 11.22 39.03
N LEU A 69 -36.22 11.55 40.31
CA LEU A 69 -35.85 12.83 40.89
C LEU A 69 -34.32 12.98 40.84
N LYS A 70 -33.78 13.40 39.70
CA LYS A 70 -32.48 14.07 39.62
C LYS A 70 -32.66 15.40 38.90
N SER A 71 -33.35 16.30 39.59
CA SER A 71 -33.34 17.73 39.28
C SER A 71 -32.88 18.43 40.54
N THR A 72 -31.59 18.74 40.53
CA THR A 72 -30.96 19.81 41.30
C THR A 72 -31.67 21.11 40.94
N ASP A 73 -32.81 21.40 41.57
CA ASP A 73 -33.37 22.76 41.57
C ASP A 73 -33.43 23.28 43.00
N SER A 74 -32.45 24.15 43.23
CA SER A 74 -32.02 24.82 44.45
C SER A 74 -32.95 25.97 44.85
N ARG A 75 -34.27 25.91 44.62
CA ARG A 75 -35.16 27.06 44.91
C ARG A 75 -36.57 26.66 45.33
N ARG A 76 -36.74 26.06 46.52
CA ARG A 76 -37.97 26.23 47.30
C ARG A 76 -37.73 26.05 48.79
N SER A 77 -37.37 27.17 49.39
CA SER A 77 -37.65 27.56 50.77
C SER A 77 -39.02 27.07 51.26
N ARG A 78 -39.00 26.03 52.10
CA ARG A 78 -40.04 25.77 53.11
C ARG A 78 -39.41 25.11 54.35
N THR A 79 -38.94 25.94 55.26
CA THR A 79 -39.25 25.74 56.69
C THR A 79 -40.70 26.18 56.90
N PRO A 80 -41.47 25.60 57.85
CA PRO A 80 -41.03 25.50 59.24
C PRO A 80 -41.52 24.29 60.05
N LYS A 81 -41.02 24.24 61.29
CA LYS A 81 -41.64 23.60 62.47
C LYS A 81 -41.45 22.09 62.62
N ARG A 82 -40.42 21.73 63.40
CA ARG A 82 -40.53 21.32 64.83
C ARG A 82 -39.29 20.49 65.19
N HIS A 83 -38.35 21.07 65.92
CA HIS A 83 -37.82 20.44 67.13
C HIS A 83 -37.03 21.46 67.96
N GLU A 84 -37.52 21.62 69.19
CA GLU A 84 -36.75 21.84 70.42
C GLU A 84 -35.78 23.01 70.48
N THR A 85 -36.33 24.14 70.93
CA THR A 85 -35.71 24.96 71.97
C THR A 85 -35.43 24.12 73.23
N ALA A 86 -34.42 23.24 73.15
CA ALA A 86 -33.73 22.77 74.32
C ALA A 86 -32.92 23.95 74.87
N ARG A 87 -33.13 24.24 76.16
CA ARG A 87 -32.45 25.24 76.96
C ARG A 87 -30.99 25.42 76.52
N ARG A 88 -30.63 26.61 76.05
CA ARG A 88 -29.24 27.08 76.15
C ARG A 88 -28.94 27.16 77.64
N GLU A 89 -28.37 26.10 78.20
CA GLU A 89 -27.58 26.24 79.40
C GLU A 89 -26.52 27.32 79.11
N PRO A 90 -26.34 28.32 79.99
CA PRO A 90 -25.22 29.23 79.87
C PRO A 90 -23.95 28.38 79.87
N ALA A 91 -23.18 28.46 78.79
CA ALA A 91 -21.92 27.77 78.66
C ALA A 91 -21.13 27.98 79.96
N ARG A 92 -21.03 26.92 80.77
CA ARG A 92 -20.15 26.91 81.94
C ARG A 92 -18.82 27.41 81.42
N GLN A 93 -18.30 28.48 82.03
CA GLN A 93 -17.07 29.13 81.59
C GLN A 93 -15.95 28.09 81.68
N LEU A 94 -15.73 27.39 80.57
CA LEU A 94 -14.61 26.47 80.40
C LEU A 94 -13.35 27.26 80.69
N ASP A 95 -12.59 26.72 81.62
CA ASP A 95 -11.33 27.25 82.14
C ASP A 95 -10.48 27.80 80.97
N PRO A 96 -10.00 29.05 81.02
CA PRO A 96 -9.18 29.66 79.96
C PRO A 96 -8.08 28.73 79.42
N GLU A 97 -7.49 27.90 80.30
CA GLU A 97 -6.44 26.96 79.93
C GLU A 97 -6.93 25.84 78.99
N VAL A 98 -8.15 25.33 79.21
CA VAL A 98 -8.79 24.33 78.32
C VAL A 98 -9.10 24.93 76.95
N ARG A 99 -9.42 26.23 76.87
CA ARG A 99 -9.63 26.90 75.58
C ARG A 99 -8.34 27.01 74.78
N VAL A 100 -7.21 27.26 75.44
CA VAL A 100 -5.89 27.33 74.80
C VAL A 100 -5.47 25.95 74.27
N THR A 101 -5.71 24.87 75.01
CA THR A 101 -5.40 23.51 74.53
C THR A 101 -6.28 23.11 73.34
N ILE A 102 -7.58 23.42 73.37
CA ILE A 102 -8.49 23.20 72.24
C ILE A 102 -8.03 24.00 71.01
N ALA A 103 -7.62 25.26 71.17
CA ALA A 103 -7.12 26.07 70.07
C ALA A 103 -5.79 25.52 69.49
N LYS A 104 -4.91 24.98 70.32
CA LYS A 104 -3.68 24.30 69.87
C LYS A 104 -4.00 23.01 69.08
N LEU A 105 -4.94 22.20 69.57
CA LEU A 105 -5.40 20.99 68.87
C LEU A 105 -6.10 21.32 67.55
N GLY A 106 -6.92 22.37 67.50
CA GLY A 106 -7.55 22.83 66.25
C GLY A 106 -6.53 23.21 65.18
N LYS A 107 -5.42 23.85 65.57
CA LYS A 107 -4.33 24.19 64.65
C LYS A 107 -3.58 22.96 64.13
N SER A 108 -3.32 21.95 64.97
CA SER A 108 -2.65 20.73 64.52
C SER A 108 -3.55 19.88 63.62
N VAL A 109 -4.85 19.82 63.89
CA VAL A 109 -5.82 19.13 63.03
C VAL A 109 -5.95 19.83 61.67
N ALA A 110 -6.06 21.17 61.64
CA ALA A 110 -6.10 21.92 60.39
C ALA A 110 -4.85 21.71 59.52
N ALA A 111 -3.65 21.73 60.13
CA ALA A 111 -2.40 21.45 59.43
C ALA A 111 -2.35 20.02 58.85
N MET A 112 -2.91 19.04 59.57
CA MET A 112 -3.01 17.65 59.11
C MET A 112 -3.99 17.51 57.94
N GLU A 113 -5.13 18.19 57.99
CA GLU A 113 -6.12 18.22 56.90
C GLU A 113 -5.54 18.83 55.61
N GLU A 114 -4.81 19.94 55.71
CA GLU A 114 -4.12 20.55 54.57
C GLU A 114 -3.07 19.60 53.96
N TYR A 115 -2.33 18.89 54.80
CA TYR A 115 -1.38 17.88 54.32
C TYR A 115 -2.08 16.77 53.52
N TYR A 116 -3.20 16.23 54.01
CA TYR A 116 -3.96 15.22 53.27
C TYR A 116 -4.61 15.75 51.99
N ALA A 117 -5.08 17.00 51.99
CA ALA A 117 -5.62 17.65 50.80
C ALA A 117 -4.54 17.76 49.70
N THR A 118 -3.35 18.26 50.06
CA THR A 118 -2.25 18.38 49.09
C THR A 118 -1.72 17.02 48.60
N GLU A 119 -1.70 15.99 49.46
CA GLU A 119 -1.39 14.60 49.08
C GLU A 119 -2.42 14.04 48.08
N ARG A 120 -3.71 14.30 48.31
CA ARG A 120 -4.81 13.87 47.43
C ARG A 120 -4.72 14.57 46.07
N GLU A 121 -4.50 15.88 46.04
CA GLU A 121 -4.32 16.63 44.80
C GLU A 121 -3.10 16.15 44.00
N LYS A 122 -1.97 15.86 44.66
CA LYS A 122 -0.79 15.28 44.00
C LYS A 122 -1.09 13.92 43.39
N LYS A 123 -1.88 13.08 44.06
CA LYS A 123 -2.31 11.77 43.52
C LYS A 123 -3.24 11.94 42.31
N GLU A 124 -4.20 12.85 42.38
CA GLU A 124 -5.11 13.14 41.27
C GLU A 124 -4.38 13.71 40.05
N LEU A 125 -3.42 14.61 40.23
CA LEU A 125 -2.61 15.14 39.13
C LEU A 125 -1.74 14.04 38.49
N LYS A 126 -1.18 13.12 39.28
CA LYS A 126 -0.44 11.96 38.75
C LYS A 126 -1.35 11.04 37.93
N VAL A 127 -2.58 10.80 38.39
CA VAL A 127 -3.57 9.98 37.66
C VAL A 127 -3.99 10.67 36.37
N LYS A 128 -4.32 11.97 36.41
CA LYS A 128 -4.67 12.76 35.21
C LYS A 128 -3.54 12.76 34.18
N ARG A 129 -2.30 12.96 34.61
CA ARG A 129 -1.13 12.94 33.72
C ARG A 129 -0.86 11.57 33.11
N LYS A 130 -1.15 10.47 33.82
CA LYS A 130 -1.06 9.11 33.28
C LYS A 130 -2.13 8.87 32.21
N LEU A 131 -3.37 9.26 32.49
CA LEU A 131 -4.50 9.10 31.57
C LEU A 131 -4.30 9.94 30.29
N GLU A 132 -3.85 11.19 30.41
CA GLU A 132 -3.54 12.03 29.26
C GLU A 132 -2.40 11.45 28.39
N LYS A 133 -1.38 10.87 29.02
CA LYS A 133 -0.27 10.23 28.30
C LYS A 133 -0.74 8.99 27.53
N GLU A 134 -1.61 8.18 28.13
CA GLU A 134 -2.19 6.99 27.49
C GLU A 134 -3.13 7.39 26.32
N GLU A 135 -3.94 8.44 26.50
CA GLU A 135 -4.79 8.95 25.42
C GLU A 135 -3.97 9.55 24.28
N ALA A 136 -2.88 10.27 24.58
CA ALA A 136 -1.96 10.77 23.57
C ALA A 136 -1.28 9.62 22.81
N GLN A 137 -0.91 8.55 23.50
CA GLN A 137 -0.35 7.35 22.88
C GLN A 137 -1.37 6.67 21.95
N ARG A 138 -2.62 6.50 22.39
CA ARG A 138 -3.69 5.92 21.56
C ARG A 138 -3.93 6.73 20.28
N ARG A 139 -3.89 8.07 20.37
CA ARG A 139 -4.03 8.94 19.18
C ARG A 139 -2.83 8.85 18.23
N ALA A 140 -1.61 8.73 18.76
CA ALA A 140 -0.42 8.57 17.93
C ALA A 140 -0.41 7.22 17.20
N GLU A 141 -0.85 6.14 17.86
CA GLU A 141 -0.98 4.81 17.25
C GLU A 141 -2.06 4.78 16.15
N GLU A 142 -3.20 5.43 16.36
CA GLU A 142 -4.25 5.56 15.34
C GLU A 142 -3.77 6.37 14.12
N GLU A 143 -3.04 7.46 14.34
CA GLU A 143 -2.45 8.25 13.25
C GLU A 143 -1.37 7.46 12.48
N ALA A 144 -0.53 6.71 13.19
CA ALA A 144 0.47 5.83 12.58
C ALA A 144 -0.19 4.72 11.73
N ALA A 145 -1.28 4.11 12.21
CA ALA A 145 -2.04 3.12 11.47
C ALA A 145 -2.63 3.70 10.17
N ARG A 146 -3.16 4.93 10.22
CA ARG A 146 -3.65 5.62 9.02
C ARG A 146 -2.56 5.90 8.00
N VAL A 147 -1.39 6.37 8.45
CA VAL A 147 -0.26 6.63 7.55
C VAL A 147 0.23 5.34 6.89
N GLU A 148 0.32 4.23 7.63
CA GLU A 148 0.77 2.96 7.07
C GLU A 148 -0.25 2.38 6.07
N GLU A 149 -1.55 2.52 6.34
CA GLU A 149 -2.59 2.14 5.38
C GLU A 149 -2.48 2.95 4.08
N GLU A 150 -2.21 4.25 4.17
CA GLU A 150 -1.98 5.13 3.02
C GLU A 150 -0.73 4.72 2.22
N ARG A 151 0.34 4.27 2.90
CA ARG A 151 1.57 3.75 2.26
C ARG A 151 1.30 2.46 1.51
N ILE A 152 0.62 1.49 2.12
CA ILE A 152 0.24 0.23 1.47
C ILE A 152 -0.63 0.49 0.24
N LYS A 153 -1.57 1.44 0.31
CA LYS A 153 -2.39 1.86 -0.84
C LYS A 153 -1.55 2.49 -1.95
N ALA A 154 -0.57 3.33 -1.59
CA ALA A 154 0.34 3.96 -2.56
C ALA A 154 1.24 2.92 -3.25
N GLU A 155 1.76 1.94 -2.52
CA GLU A 155 2.59 0.87 -3.05
C GLU A 155 1.82 -0.05 -4.00
N LYS A 156 0.59 -0.46 -3.63
CA LYS A 156 -0.30 -1.23 -4.51
C LYS A 156 -0.60 -0.48 -5.81
N LYS A 157 -0.82 0.84 -5.74
CA LYS A 157 -1.02 1.69 -6.93
C LYS A 157 0.25 1.77 -7.78
N ALA A 158 1.42 1.91 -7.17
CA ALA A 158 2.70 1.95 -7.86
C ALA A 158 2.99 0.61 -8.58
N TRP A 159 2.69 -0.52 -7.93
CA TRP A 159 2.81 -1.85 -8.52
C TRP A 159 1.89 -2.02 -9.74
N LYS A 160 0.60 -1.68 -9.61
CA LYS A 160 -0.36 -1.73 -10.73
C LYS A 160 0.09 -0.86 -11.92
N ARG A 161 0.64 0.33 -11.67
CA ARG A 161 1.19 1.19 -12.72
C ARG A 161 2.40 0.58 -13.42
N LYS A 162 3.26 -0.13 -12.70
CA LYS A 162 4.41 -0.84 -13.30
C LYS A 162 3.93 -1.99 -14.18
N GLN A 163 2.98 -2.79 -13.69
CA GLN A 163 2.37 -3.88 -14.46
C GLN A 163 1.70 -3.37 -15.74
N LYS A 164 0.91 -2.28 -15.67
CA LYS A 164 0.30 -1.66 -16.85
C LYS A 164 1.33 -1.22 -17.90
N LYS A 165 2.46 -0.65 -17.47
CA LYS A 165 3.55 -0.25 -18.37
C LYS A 165 4.21 -1.43 -19.06
N LEU A 166 4.44 -2.53 -18.34
CA LEU A 166 5.01 -3.75 -18.92
C LEU A 166 4.06 -4.35 -19.97
N ALA A 167 2.76 -4.41 -19.68
CA ALA A 167 1.76 -4.88 -20.64
C ALA A 167 1.65 -3.96 -21.88
N GLU A 168 1.80 -2.65 -21.70
CA GLU A 168 1.82 -1.69 -22.83
C GLU A 168 3.08 -1.82 -23.68
N GLU A 169 4.26 -2.02 -23.06
CA GLU A 169 5.52 -2.30 -23.75
C GLU A 169 5.44 -3.62 -24.53
N GLU A 170 4.84 -4.66 -23.95
CA GLU A 170 4.58 -5.94 -24.62
C GLU A 170 3.67 -5.78 -25.85
N ARG A 171 2.54 -5.07 -25.70
CA ARG A 171 1.63 -4.79 -26.82
C ARG A 171 2.32 -4.00 -27.94
N ARG A 172 3.21 -3.06 -27.60
CA ARG A 172 4.00 -2.33 -28.62
C ARG A 172 4.97 -3.27 -29.35
N ALA A 173 5.63 -4.18 -28.63
CA ALA A 173 6.52 -5.16 -29.24
C ALA A 173 5.76 -6.13 -30.15
N GLU A 174 4.54 -6.53 -29.79
CA GLU A 174 3.65 -7.33 -30.62
C GLU A 174 3.30 -6.60 -31.93
N MET A 175 2.82 -5.34 -31.86
CA MET A 175 2.54 -4.55 -33.07
C MET A 175 3.78 -4.36 -33.95
N GLN A 176 4.97 -4.24 -33.36
CA GLN A 176 6.22 -4.12 -34.10
C GLN A 176 6.57 -5.43 -34.82
N LYS A 177 6.34 -6.59 -34.20
CA LYS A 177 6.50 -7.89 -34.84
C LYS A 177 5.52 -8.08 -35.99
N ASP A 178 4.25 -7.74 -35.78
CA ASP A 178 3.23 -7.82 -36.84
C ASP A 178 3.59 -6.95 -38.05
N LEU A 179 4.07 -5.72 -37.81
CA LEU A 179 4.55 -4.84 -38.87
C LEU A 179 5.76 -5.45 -39.60
N GLN A 180 6.69 -6.05 -38.87
CA GLN A 180 7.85 -6.72 -39.46
C GLN A 180 7.45 -7.93 -40.31
N VAL A 181 6.46 -8.73 -39.86
CA VAL A 181 5.90 -9.85 -40.62
C VAL A 181 5.23 -9.36 -41.90
N GLN A 182 4.43 -8.28 -41.84
CA GLN A 182 3.80 -7.70 -43.03
C GLN A 182 4.85 -7.21 -44.05
N LEU A 183 5.91 -6.55 -43.58
CA LEU A 183 7.01 -6.12 -44.45
C LEU A 183 7.74 -7.32 -45.07
N ALA A 184 7.98 -8.39 -44.31
CA ALA A 184 8.60 -9.62 -44.82
C ALA A 184 7.74 -10.29 -45.91
N ILE A 185 6.41 -10.39 -45.70
CA ILE A 185 5.48 -10.92 -46.71
C ILE A 185 5.54 -10.06 -47.98
N HIS A 186 5.46 -8.73 -47.85
CA HIS A 186 5.47 -7.85 -49.02
C HIS A 186 6.81 -7.90 -49.79
N VAL A 187 7.94 -8.05 -49.09
CA VAL A 187 9.26 -8.24 -49.73
C VAL A 187 9.31 -9.58 -50.45
N GLY A 188 8.85 -10.66 -49.82
CA GLY A 188 8.73 -11.99 -50.45
C GLY A 188 7.89 -11.94 -51.73
N ASP A 189 6.72 -11.29 -51.69
CA ASP A 189 5.86 -11.12 -52.88
C ASP A 189 6.55 -10.34 -54.01
N MET A 190 7.44 -9.39 -53.70
CA MET A 190 8.24 -8.68 -54.70
C MET A 190 9.34 -9.57 -55.29
N GLU A 191 10.03 -10.34 -54.46
CA GLU A 191 11.05 -11.30 -54.87
C GLU A 191 10.46 -12.38 -55.79
N ASP A 192 9.32 -12.97 -55.41
CA ASP A 192 8.62 -13.97 -56.21
C ASP A 192 8.22 -13.43 -57.59
N ARG A 193 7.73 -12.18 -57.65
CA ARG A 193 7.41 -11.52 -58.92
C ARG A 193 8.66 -11.28 -59.79
N LEU A 194 9.80 -10.95 -59.19
CA LEU A 194 11.06 -10.78 -59.90
C LEU A 194 11.59 -12.11 -60.43
N VAL A 195 11.59 -13.16 -59.60
CA VAL A 195 11.96 -14.53 -59.98
C VAL A 195 11.05 -15.03 -61.10
N HIS A 196 9.74 -14.78 -61.00
CA HIS A 196 8.79 -15.16 -62.03
C HIS A 196 9.07 -14.46 -63.37
N ARG A 197 9.34 -13.14 -63.38
CA ARG A 197 9.74 -12.41 -64.59
C ARG A 197 11.06 -12.91 -65.18
N LEU A 198 12.05 -13.19 -64.34
CA LEU A 198 13.32 -13.75 -64.77
C LEU A 198 13.13 -15.13 -65.41
N ASN A 199 12.34 -16.01 -64.79
CA ASN A 199 12.01 -17.31 -65.32
C ASN A 199 11.28 -17.21 -66.66
N GLN A 200 10.33 -16.27 -66.82
CA GLN A 200 9.68 -16.02 -68.11
C GLN A 200 10.69 -15.63 -69.19
N LEU A 201 11.61 -14.69 -68.90
CA LEU A 201 12.65 -14.25 -69.83
C LEU A 201 13.58 -15.40 -70.23
N VAL A 202 14.06 -16.18 -69.24
CA VAL A 202 14.92 -17.35 -69.47
C VAL A 202 14.20 -18.42 -70.29
N SER A 203 12.93 -18.71 -69.99
CA SER A 203 12.13 -19.66 -70.76
C SER A 203 11.94 -19.21 -72.21
N THR A 204 11.73 -17.91 -72.47
CA THR A 204 11.61 -17.40 -73.85
C THR A 204 12.93 -17.34 -74.62
N ALA A 205 14.06 -17.13 -73.94
CA ALA A 205 15.38 -17.02 -74.58
C ALA A 205 16.07 -18.37 -74.82
N SER A 206 15.57 -19.47 -74.25
CA SER A 206 16.21 -20.80 -74.31
C SER A 206 15.58 -21.83 -75.28
N PRO A 207 15.29 -21.51 -76.57
CA PRO A 207 15.04 -22.56 -77.57
C PRO A 207 16.27 -22.91 -78.44
N LEU A 208 17.42 -22.23 -78.35
CA LEU A 208 18.49 -22.36 -79.36
C LEU A 208 19.71 -23.26 -79.04
N CYS A 209 19.81 -23.89 -77.87
CA CYS A 209 21.01 -24.66 -77.48
C CYS A 209 20.71 -26.10 -77.02
N ARG A 210 19.85 -26.84 -77.74
CA ARG A 210 19.61 -28.27 -77.45
C ARG A 210 20.50 -29.28 -78.19
N ASP A 211 21.48 -28.82 -79.00
CA ASP A 211 22.20 -29.73 -79.91
C ASP A 211 23.72 -29.90 -79.68
N ARG A 212 24.28 -29.51 -78.53
CA ARG A 212 25.72 -29.79 -78.26
C ARG A 212 25.89 -30.82 -77.15
N GLY A 213 26.27 -32.03 -77.57
CA GLY A 213 26.36 -33.23 -76.77
C GLY A 213 27.21 -33.11 -75.51
N MET A 214 26.82 -33.91 -74.52
CA MET A 214 27.43 -34.01 -73.21
C MET A 214 28.90 -34.41 -73.31
N LYS A 215 29.81 -33.44 -73.16
CA LYS A 215 31.17 -33.74 -72.70
C LYS A 215 31.10 -33.90 -71.18
N LYS A 216 31.40 -35.12 -70.72
CA LYS A 216 31.61 -35.46 -69.31
C LYS A 216 32.69 -34.53 -68.75
N VAL A 217 32.29 -33.50 -68.02
CA VAL A 217 33.22 -32.68 -67.23
C VAL A 217 33.35 -33.37 -65.89
N THR A 218 34.45 -34.12 -65.73
CA THR A 218 34.92 -34.65 -64.47
C THR A 218 35.20 -33.48 -63.53
N TYR A 219 34.34 -33.30 -62.54
CA TYR A 219 34.57 -32.34 -61.47
C TYR A 219 35.63 -32.92 -60.54
N VAL A 220 36.85 -32.39 -60.63
CA VAL A 220 37.89 -32.61 -59.62
C VAL A 220 37.45 -31.84 -58.39
N SER A 221 36.97 -32.57 -57.38
CA SER A 221 36.65 -32.03 -56.07
C SER A 221 37.94 -31.82 -55.30
N ASP A 222 38.49 -30.61 -55.35
CA ASP A 222 39.56 -30.21 -54.43
C ASP A 222 38.95 -30.02 -53.04
N VAL A 223 39.35 -30.93 -52.15
CA VAL A 223 39.10 -30.92 -50.71
C VAL A 223 40.03 -29.89 -50.07
N ASP A 224 39.71 -28.61 -50.20
CA ASP A 224 40.37 -27.59 -49.39
C ASP A 224 39.74 -27.53 -48.00
N ALA A 225 40.49 -28.11 -47.06
CA ALA A 225 40.33 -27.98 -45.64
C ALA A 225 40.35 -26.48 -45.27
N GLY A 226 39.18 -25.96 -44.87
CA GLY A 226 39.01 -24.56 -44.56
C GLY A 226 38.04 -24.32 -43.40
N SER A 227 38.56 -24.49 -42.19
CA SER A 227 38.21 -23.69 -41.01
C SER A 227 36.78 -23.83 -40.42
N SER A 228 36.74 -24.59 -39.32
CA SER A 228 35.98 -24.31 -38.08
C SER A 228 35.06 -23.08 -38.07
N SER A 229 33.75 -23.33 -38.08
CA SER A 229 32.75 -22.38 -37.54
C SER A 229 31.92 -23.07 -36.46
N ALA A 230 32.59 -23.43 -35.37
CA ALA A 230 31.95 -23.61 -34.06
C ALA A 230 31.66 -22.22 -33.48
N GLY A 231 30.63 -21.56 -34.00
CA GLY A 231 30.10 -20.30 -33.48
C GLY A 231 28.92 -20.57 -32.58
N SER A 232 29.18 -21.16 -31.41
CA SER A 232 28.24 -21.12 -30.29
C SER A 232 28.24 -19.67 -29.80
N ASP A 233 27.46 -18.82 -30.48
CA ASP A 233 27.25 -17.42 -30.14
C ASP A 233 26.56 -17.34 -28.77
N SER A 234 27.40 -17.36 -27.75
CA SER A 234 27.02 -17.04 -26.38
C SER A 234 26.63 -15.57 -26.33
N ASP A 235 25.32 -15.32 -26.21
CA ASP A 235 24.65 -14.02 -26.01
C ASP A 235 25.17 -13.18 -24.82
N THR A 236 26.21 -13.63 -24.12
CA THR A 236 26.84 -12.90 -23.01
C THR A 236 27.84 -11.84 -23.50
N SER A 237 28.43 -12.00 -24.70
CA SER A 237 29.49 -11.10 -25.21
C SER A 237 28.97 -9.71 -25.63
N VAL A 238 27.76 -9.64 -26.19
CA VAL A 238 27.15 -8.37 -26.64
C VAL A 238 26.91 -7.42 -25.47
N THR A 239 26.54 -7.95 -24.29
CA THR A 239 26.32 -7.10 -23.10
C THR A 239 27.62 -6.56 -22.52
N GLN A 240 28.73 -7.27 -22.69
CA GLN A 240 30.06 -6.83 -22.27
C GLN A 240 30.66 -5.81 -23.24
N GLU A 241 30.41 -5.94 -24.54
CA GLU A 241 30.84 -4.94 -25.51
C GLU A 241 30.09 -3.60 -25.32
N LEU A 242 28.80 -3.64 -25.00
CA LEU A 242 28.02 -2.44 -24.70
C LEU A 242 28.44 -1.77 -23.39
N SER A 243 28.85 -2.54 -22.37
CA SER A 243 29.38 -1.94 -21.13
C SER A 243 30.72 -1.25 -21.36
N ALA A 244 31.61 -1.85 -22.16
CA ALA A 244 32.90 -1.26 -22.54
C ALA A 244 32.74 -0.01 -23.42
N ARG A 245 31.75 0.03 -24.34
CA ARG A 245 31.43 1.24 -25.11
C ARG A 245 30.79 2.34 -24.25
N ALA A 246 29.96 1.97 -23.27
CA ALA A 246 29.33 2.94 -22.37
C ALA A 246 30.34 3.58 -21.40
N GLU A 247 31.37 2.86 -20.98
CA GLU A 247 32.43 3.40 -20.11
C GLU A 247 33.22 4.52 -20.80
N ARG A 248 33.46 4.41 -22.11
CA ARG A 248 34.11 5.47 -22.93
C ARG A 248 33.23 6.72 -23.14
N LEU A 249 31.93 6.66 -22.81
CA LEU A 249 31.01 7.79 -22.90
C LEU A 249 30.84 8.54 -21.56
N THR A 250 31.63 8.20 -20.55
CA THR A 250 31.68 9.00 -19.32
C THR A 250 32.36 10.34 -19.59
N ILE A 251 31.55 11.36 -19.84
CA ILE A 251 31.98 12.75 -19.98
C ILE A 251 32.51 13.21 -18.62
N CYS A 252 33.82 13.05 -18.40
CA CYS A 252 34.53 13.54 -17.21
C CYS A 252 34.71 15.07 -17.20
N GLU A 253 34.24 15.76 -18.23
CA GLU A 253 34.37 17.20 -18.35
C GLU A 253 33.26 17.93 -17.59
N LYS A 254 33.48 18.07 -16.28
CA LYS A 254 32.76 19.06 -15.47
C LYS A 254 33.16 20.45 -15.96
N ARG A 255 32.29 21.08 -16.75
CA ARG A 255 32.39 22.50 -17.09
C ARG A 255 32.56 23.30 -15.79
N LYS A 256 33.66 24.03 -15.66
CA LYS A 256 33.84 25.01 -14.58
C LYS A 256 32.73 26.06 -14.74
N TRP A 257 31.92 26.25 -13.72
CA TRP A 257 31.05 27.42 -13.63
C TRP A 257 31.94 28.66 -13.74
N GLY A 258 31.74 29.44 -14.81
CA GLY A 258 32.41 30.73 -14.97
C GLY A 258 31.99 31.70 -13.86
N LEU A 259 32.86 32.69 -13.61
CA LEU A 259 32.63 33.81 -12.69
C LEU A 259 31.23 34.40 -12.88
N GLU A 260 30.54 34.57 -11.75
CA GLU A 260 29.19 35.08 -11.66
C GLU A 260 29.09 36.46 -12.34
N PRO A 261 28.17 36.66 -13.30
CA PRO A 261 27.99 37.96 -13.93
C PRO A 261 27.50 38.96 -12.89
N VAL A 262 28.31 39.99 -12.61
CA VAL A 262 27.90 41.15 -11.81
C VAL A 262 26.84 41.90 -12.61
N PHE A 263 25.57 41.73 -12.24
CA PHE A 263 24.48 42.56 -12.74
C PHE A 263 24.51 43.91 -12.01
N GLU A 264 24.94 44.97 -12.69
CA GLU A 264 24.97 46.35 -12.16
C GLU A 264 23.63 47.09 -12.29
N ASP A 265 22.55 46.43 -12.69
CA ASP A 265 21.23 47.06 -12.77
C ASP A 265 20.36 46.71 -11.55
N PRO A 266 19.94 47.70 -10.72
CA PRO A 266 18.99 47.47 -9.64
C PRO A 266 17.62 47.13 -10.23
N SER A 267 17.36 45.83 -10.39
CA SER A 267 16.05 45.31 -10.77
C SER A 267 15.01 45.76 -9.72
N PRO A 268 13.89 46.37 -10.16
CA PRO A 268 12.94 46.96 -9.24
C PRO A 268 12.30 45.88 -8.34
N PRO A 269 12.03 46.20 -7.06
CA PRO A 269 11.49 45.25 -6.11
C PRO A 269 10.10 44.81 -6.58
N MET A 270 9.96 43.53 -6.93
CA MET A 270 8.66 42.97 -7.25
C MET A 270 7.75 43.03 -6.03
N GLU A 271 6.72 43.88 -6.13
CA GLU A 271 5.62 43.98 -5.18
C GLU A 271 4.92 42.62 -5.03
N GLN A 272 5.02 42.02 -3.85
CA GLN A 272 4.26 40.83 -3.51
C GLN A 272 2.83 41.21 -3.14
N PRO A 273 1.80 40.52 -3.68
CA PRO A 273 0.41 40.84 -3.37
C PRO A 273 0.10 40.60 -1.87
N ALA A 274 -0.56 41.58 -1.26
CA ALA A 274 -0.92 41.59 0.14
C ALA A 274 -1.79 40.38 0.53
N LYS A 275 -1.39 39.67 1.59
CA LYS A 275 -2.12 38.56 2.20
C LYS A 275 -3.48 39.04 2.71
N CYS A 276 -4.55 38.70 2.00
CA CYS A 276 -5.93 38.90 2.46
C CYS A 276 -6.21 38.08 3.73
N THR A 277 -6.36 38.76 4.86
CA THR A 277 -6.94 38.18 6.08
C THR A 277 -8.47 38.09 5.93
N PRO A 278 -9.10 36.99 6.36
CA PRO A 278 -10.55 36.85 6.30
C PRO A 278 -11.22 37.75 7.34
N ARG A 279 -11.84 38.85 6.87
CA ARG A 279 -12.67 39.74 7.69
C ARG A 279 -13.85 38.97 8.29
N ARG A 280 -13.90 38.93 9.62
CA ARG A 280 -15.07 38.48 10.40
C ARG A 280 -16.22 39.47 10.18
N GLY A 281 -17.19 39.07 9.37
CA GLY A 281 -18.47 39.77 9.22
C GLY A 281 -19.48 39.30 10.26
N ILE A 282 -19.80 40.17 11.22
CA ILE A 282 -20.93 40.04 12.13
C ILE A 282 -22.19 40.38 11.34
N LEU A 283 -22.99 39.38 10.94
CA LEU A 283 -24.36 39.59 10.49
C LEU A 283 -25.29 38.56 11.16
N LYS A 284 -26.39 39.11 11.69
CA LYS A 284 -27.44 38.48 12.50
C LYS A 284 -28.14 37.33 11.73
N PRO A 285 -28.57 36.26 12.40
CA PRO A 285 -29.37 35.22 11.76
C PRO A 285 -30.82 35.68 11.58
N VAL A 286 -31.19 36.03 10.34
CA VAL A 286 -32.58 36.13 9.92
C VAL A 286 -33.06 34.72 9.56
N LYS A 287 -34.03 34.23 10.32
CA LYS A 287 -34.75 32.98 10.05
C LYS A 287 -35.44 33.09 8.68
N LEU A 288 -34.94 32.37 7.68
CA LEU A 288 -35.73 32.06 6.49
C LEU A 288 -35.64 30.56 6.18
N SER A 289 -36.84 30.03 6.05
CA SER A 289 -37.25 28.68 5.76
C SER A 289 -36.71 28.13 4.44
N ARG A 290 -36.31 26.85 4.48
CA ARG A 290 -36.81 25.77 3.61
C ARG A 290 -37.03 26.12 2.11
N ARG A 291 -36.07 25.74 1.26
CA ARG A 291 -36.22 25.17 -0.10
C ARG A 291 -34.82 25.06 -0.71
N LEU A 292 -34.29 23.84 -0.81
CA LEU A 292 -34.28 23.01 -2.02
C LEU A 292 -33.41 23.58 -3.16
N THR A 293 -32.56 22.66 -3.65
CA THR A 293 -31.99 22.52 -5.00
C THR A 293 -30.76 23.34 -5.44
N ARG A 294 -29.71 22.56 -5.72
CA ARG A 294 -28.91 22.52 -6.96
C ARG A 294 -27.51 23.16 -6.94
N SER A 295 -26.56 22.24 -7.16
CA SER A 295 -25.17 22.35 -7.61
C SER A 295 -24.78 23.58 -8.43
N LYS A 296 -23.57 24.13 -8.16
CA LYS A 296 -22.46 24.36 -9.11
C LYS A 296 -21.15 24.64 -8.35
N SER A 297 -20.21 23.69 -8.33
CA SER A 297 -18.81 23.99 -7.95
C SER A 297 -18.08 24.52 -9.19
N LYS A 298 -17.62 25.76 -9.07
CA LYS A 298 -16.90 26.52 -10.09
C LYS A 298 -15.43 26.07 -10.11
N LYS A 299 -15.00 25.62 -11.28
CA LYS A 299 -13.61 25.37 -11.66
C LYS A 299 -12.86 26.71 -11.68
N GLY A 300 -11.73 26.78 -10.98
CA GLY A 300 -10.77 27.88 -11.01
C GLY A 300 -9.69 27.54 -9.99
N GLY A 301 -8.40 27.63 -10.26
CA GLY A 301 -7.63 28.09 -11.41
C GLY A 301 -6.16 27.98 -10.99
N GLY A 302 -5.28 27.91 -11.98
CA GLY A 302 -3.83 28.17 -11.91
C GLY A 302 -3.10 28.03 -10.57
N GLY A 303 -2.40 26.91 -10.39
CA GLY A 303 -1.30 26.79 -9.45
C GLY A 303 -0.04 26.33 -10.18
N LEU A 304 0.73 27.29 -10.69
CA LEU A 304 2.11 27.08 -11.15
C LEU A 304 2.95 26.72 -9.93
N ALA A 305 3.40 25.46 -9.85
CA ALA A 305 4.41 25.04 -8.88
C ALA A 305 5.74 24.78 -9.64
N PRO A 306 6.85 25.35 -9.17
CA PRO A 306 8.12 25.38 -9.88
C PRO A 306 8.82 24.01 -9.85
N THR A 307 9.46 23.72 -10.98
CA THR A 307 10.20 22.49 -11.27
C THR A 307 11.43 22.37 -10.36
N SER A 308 11.34 21.58 -9.29
CA SER A 308 12.52 21.13 -8.57
C SER A 308 13.20 19.99 -9.35
N ARG A 309 14.48 20.22 -9.64
CA ARG A 309 15.36 19.38 -10.45
C ARG A 309 15.44 17.97 -9.86
N LYS A 310 14.81 17.00 -10.53
CA LYS A 310 15.00 15.56 -10.26
C LYS A 310 16.44 15.18 -10.56
N LYS A 311 17.23 14.94 -9.50
CA LYS A 311 18.45 14.14 -9.56
C LYS A 311 18.08 12.79 -10.20
N LYS A 312 18.74 12.47 -11.32
CA LYS A 312 18.64 11.17 -11.99
C LYS A 312 19.23 10.12 -11.03
N ALA A 313 18.38 9.51 -10.23
CA ALA A 313 18.70 8.27 -9.55
C ALA A 313 18.85 7.21 -10.64
N THR A 314 20.08 6.80 -10.89
CA THR A 314 20.46 5.61 -11.64
C THR A 314 19.56 4.47 -11.21
N ARG A 315 18.77 3.95 -12.16
CA ARG A 315 18.03 2.70 -12.01
C ARG A 315 19.06 1.61 -11.73
N LYS A 316 19.28 1.29 -10.46
CA LYS A 316 19.88 0.02 -10.07
C LYS A 316 18.97 -1.05 -10.65
N ARG A 317 19.46 -1.72 -11.69
CA ARG A 317 18.95 -3.00 -12.19
C ARG A 317 18.64 -3.82 -10.93
N THR A 318 17.36 -4.14 -10.68
CA THR A 318 17.03 -5.14 -9.67
C THR A 318 17.83 -6.38 -10.04
N PRO A 319 18.75 -6.85 -9.18
CA PRO A 319 19.54 -8.02 -9.47
C PRO A 319 18.56 -9.16 -9.79
N ALA A 320 18.85 -9.91 -10.85
CA ALA A 320 18.09 -11.10 -11.20
C ALA A 320 17.96 -11.93 -9.93
N LEU A 321 16.73 -12.05 -9.43
CA LEU A 321 16.38 -12.83 -8.25
C LEU A 321 16.93 -14.23 -8.48
N THR A 322 17.96 -14.59 -7.71
CA THR A 322 18.56 -15.92 -7.73
C THR A 322 17.46 -16.96 -7.54
N PRO A 323 17.56 -18.18 -8.10
CA PRO A 323 16.52 -19.21 -7.98
C PRO A 323 16.04 -19.40 -6.53
N GLN A 324 16.95 -19.30 -5.55
CA GLN A 324 16.64 -19.36 -4.12
C GLN A 324 15.66 -18.27 -3.65
N SER A 325 15.74 -17.06 -4.20
CA SER A 325 14.85 -15.95 -3.83
C SER A 325 13.42 -16.09 -4.39
N LYS A 326 13.21 -16.91 -5.42
CA LYS A 326 11.86 -17.26 -5.89
C LYS A 326 11.21 -18.28 -4.95
N VAL A 327 11.97 -19.29 -4.54
CA VAL A 327 11.53 -20.31 -3.58
C VAL A 327 11.16 -19.69 -2.23
N THR A 328 11.94 -18.72 -1.74
CA THR A 328 11.60 -18.03 -0.48
C THR A 328 10.31 -17.21 -0.59
N LEU A 329 10.05 -16.58 -1.74
CA LEU A 329 8.80 -15.83 -1.97
C LEU A 329 7.59 -16.76 -2.06
N GLU A 330 7.72 -17.93 -2.69
CA GLU A 330 6.65 -18.93 -2.74
C GLU A 330 6.38 -19.51 -1.36
N ARG A 331 7.43 -19.81 -0.59
CA ARG A 331 7.32 -20.25 0.81
C ARG A 331 6.56 -19.24 1.67
N LEU A 332 6.86 -17.95 1.54
CA LEU A 332 6.16 -16.88 2.26
C LEU A 332 4.68 -16.79 1.87
N ARG A 333 4.36 -16.86 0.57
CA ARG A 333 2.96 -16.81 0.09
C ARG A 333 2.14 -18.01 0.56
N TYR A 334 2.74 -19.20 0.54
CA TYR A 334 2.10 -20.41 1.03
C TYR A 334 1.80 -20.29 2.53
N ARG A 335 2.79 -19.87 3.33
CA ARG A 335 2.62 -19.62 4.76
C ARG A 335 1.51 -18.61 5.05
N GLU A 336 1.47 -17.49 4.34
CA GLU A 336 0.40 -16.48 4.47
C GLU A 336 -0.99 -17.01 4.14
N ASN A 337 -1.09 -17.94 3.17
CA ASN A 337 -2.36 -18.56 2.83
C ASN A 337 -2.83 -19.52 3.93
N VAL A 338 -1.94 -20.35 4.45
CA VAL A 338 -2.23 -21.25 5.58
C VAL A 338 -2.65 -20.47 6.83
N LEU A 339 -1.96 -19.38 7.16
CA LEU A 339 -2.34 -18.51 8.27
C LEU A 339 -3.75 -17.92 8.12
N ARG A 340 -4.18 -17.64 6.88
CA ARG A 340 -5.52 -17.12 6.60
C ARG A 340 -6.60 -18.18 6.82
N GLU A 341 -6.36 -19.40 6.38
CA GLU A 341 -7.27 -20.54 6.56
C GLU A 341 -7.41 -20.91 8.05
N LEU A 342 -6.30 -20.93 8.79
CA LEU A 342 -6.30 -21.31 10.21
C LEU A 342 -6.88 -20.24 11.14
N LYS A 343 -6.89 -18.97 10.72
CA LYS A 343 -7.37 -17.84 11.55
C LYS A 343 -8.86 -17.97 11.89
N ASP A 344 -9.65 -18.52 10.97
CA ASP A 344 -11.10 -18.63 11.09
C ASP A 344 -11.55 -19.92 11.78
N LEU A 345 -10.62 -20.83 12.11
CA LEU A 345 -10.92 -22.07 12.81
C LEU A 345 -11.11 -21.86 14.32
N ASP A 346 -11.96 -22.69 14.89
CA ASP A 346 -12.19 -22.73 16.33
C ASP A 346 -11.05 -23.45 17.07
N ALA A 347 -10.93 -23.20 18.37
CA ALA A 347 -9.86 -23.79 19.19
C ALA A 347 -9.90 -25.33 19.19
N THR A 348 -11.08 -25.93 19.10
CA THR A 348 -11.27 -27.38 19.04
C THR A 348 -10.75 -27.98 17.73
N GLU A 349 -10.96 -27.30 16.62
CA GLU A 349 -10.46 -27.70 15.31
C GLU A 349 -8.94 -27.56 15.23
N LEU A 350 -8.39 -26.47 15.76
CA LEU A 350 -6.94 -26.28 15.87
C LEU A 350 -6.29 -27.36 16.75
N GLN A 351 -6.90 -27.73 17.88
CA GLN A 351 -6.43 -28.86 18.69
C GLN A 351 -6.51 -30.21 17.97
N ARG A 352 -7.48 -30.40 17.07
CA ARG A 352 -7.57 -31.61 16.24
C ARG A 352 -6.40 -31.63 15.24
N ILE A 353 -6.18 -30.52 14.53
CA ILE A 353 -5.08 -30.38 13.57
C ILE A 353 -3.72 -30.54 14.26
N CYS A 354 -3.52 -29.94 15.42
CA CYS A 354 -2.30 -30.12 16.22
C CYS A 354 -2.04 -31.59 16.55
N ARG A 355 -3.07 -32.38 16.90
CA ARG A 355 -2.93 -33.82 17.14
C ARG A 355 -2.65 -34.62 15.87
N GLU A 356 -3.26 -34.26 14.75
CA GLU A 356 -3.05 -34.90 13.45
C GLU A 356 -1.64 -34.62 12.89
N GLU A 357 -1.08 -33.45 13.17
CA GLU A 357 0.25 -33.02 12.71
C GLU A 357 1.35 -33.18 13.78
N GLU A 358 1.04 -33.80 14.93
CA GLU A 358 1.97 -34.02 16.06
C GLU A 358 2.59 -32.74 16.65
N ILE A 359 1.87 -31.62 16.60
CA ILE A 359 2.27 -30.32 17.14
C ILE A 359 1.66 -30.12 18.54
N HIS A 360 2.45 -29.59 19.49
CA HIS A 360 1.94 -29.29 20.83
C HIS A 360 0.99 -28.08 20.80
N TYR A 361 -0.16 -28.19 21.47
CA TYR A 361 -1.13 -27.10 21.54
C TYR A 361 -0.97 -26.31 22.84
N ASP A 362 -0.34 -25.13 22.78
CA ASP A 362 -0.21 -24.22 23.92
C ASP A 362 -1.29 -23.12 23.91
N LYS A 363 -1.18 -22.17 22.97
CA LYS A 363 -2.12 -21.06 22.79
C LYS A 363 -2.65 -21.03 21.37
N LYS A 364 -3.87 -20.53 21.18
CA LYS A 364 -4.51 -20.44 19.86
C LYS A 364 -3.59 -19.77 18.81
N ILE A 365 -2.94 -18.67 19.18
CA ILE A 365 -2.08 -17.92 18.25
C ILE A 365 -0.78 -18.68 17.96
N GLU A 366 -0.14 -19.25 18.99
CA GLU A 366 1.11 -20.02 18.86
C GLU A 366 0.88 -21.26 17.98
N ALA A 367 -0.18 -22.03 18.25
CA ALA A 367 -0.57 -23.18 17.45
C ALA A 367 -0.80 -22.86 15.97
N ILE A 368 -1.40 -21.69 15.64
CA ILE A 368 -1.59 -21.27 14.25
C ILE A 368 -0.25 -21.04 13.54
N PHE A 369 0.72 -20.42 14.22
CA PHE A 369 2.05 -20.21 13.64
C PHE A 369 2.81 -21.53 13.50
N ASP A 370 2.77 -22.40 14.51
CA ASP A 370 3.47 -23.68 14.47
C ASP A 370 2.90 -24.60 13.37
N ILE A 371 1.58 -24.67 13.20
CA ILE A 371 0.95 -25.40 12.08
C ILE A 371 1.35 -24.78 10.74
N ALA A 372 1.33 -23.45 10.62
CA ALA A 372 1.70 -22.79 9.36
C ALA A 372 3.16 -23.07 8.99
N ASP A 373 4.07 -23.03 9.96
CA ASP A 373 5.49 -23.32 9.77
C ASP A 373 5.69 -24.80 9.42
N HIS A 374 5.07 -25.73 10.17
CA HIS A 374 5.13 -27.17 9.90
C HIS A 374 4.61 -27.54 8.50
N ARG A 375 3.44 -27.01 8.07
CA ARG A 375 2.90 -27.26 6.73
C ARG A 375 3.79 -26.68 5.64
N THR A 376 4.36 -25.51 5.89
CA THR A 376 5.28 -24.84 4.95
C THR A 376 6.56 -25.65 4.81
N ASP A 377 7.11 -26.12 5.92
CA ASP A 377 8.30 -26.95 5.95
C ASP A 377 8.04 -28.28 5.24
N ARG A 378 6.92 -28.95 5.52
CA ARG A 378 6.55 -30.20 4.83
C ARG A 378 6.36 -30.02 3.33
N ALA A 379 5.78 -28.90 2.87
CA ALA A 379 5.59 -28.63 1.44
C ALA A 379 6.92 -28.34 0.70
N PHE A 380 7.86 -27.64 1.35
CA PHE A 380 9.08 -27.16 0.69
C PHE A 380 10.35 -27.95 1.03
N LEU A 381 10.41 -28.68 2.15
CA LEU A 381 11.51 -29.62 2.48
C LEU A 381 11.48 -30.81 1.52
N ILE A 382 10.30 -31.37 1.23
CA ILE A 382 10.14 -32.45 0.23
C ILE A 382 10.58 -31.97 -1.16
N ALA A 383 10.37 -30.68 -1.47
CA ALA A 383 10.82 -30.10 -2.74
C ALA A 383 12.35 -29.89 -2.78
N SER A 384 12.99 -29.67 -1.63
CA SER A 384 14.44 -29.41 -1.55
C SER A 384 15.27 -30.69 -1.68
N ASP A 385 14.83 -31.79 -1.06
CA ASP A 385 15.51 -33.09 -1.14
C ASP A 385 15.50 -33.70 -2.55
N ASN A 386 14.51 -33.33 -3.37
CA ASN A 386 14.42 -33.75 -4.77
C ASN A 386 15.35 -32.95 -5.70
N ILE A 387 15.84 -31.78 -5.26
CA ILE A 387 16.74 -30.93 -6.06
C ILE A 387 18.21 -31.29 -5.82
N GLU A 388 18.59 -31.73 -4.61
CA GLU A 388 19.97 -32.17 -4.32
C GLU A 388 20.35 -33.53 -4.93
N ARG A 389 19.38 -34.34 -5.39
CA ARG A 389 19.67 -35.62 -6.04
C ARG A 389 20.01 -35.50 -7.54
N ILE A 390 20.07 -34.29 -8.09
CA ILE A 390 20.73 -34.00 -9.39
C ILE A 390 22.20 -33.63 -9.16
N ALA A 391 22.84 -34.26 -8.17
CA ALA A 391 24.29 -34.24 -8.01
C ALA A 391 24.92 -35.16 -9.07
N MET A 392 25.28 -34.53 -10.18
CA MET A 392 26.55 -34.74 -10.88
C MET A 392 27.07 -36.19 -10.88
N SER A 393 26.58 -36.98 -11.84
CA SER A 393 27.32 -38.15 -12.33
C SER A 393 28.61 -37.65 -12.97
N ASN A 394 29.64 -37.42 -12.16
CA ASN A 394 31.00 -37.27 -12.63
C ASN A 394 31.46 -38.67 -13.04
N ASP A 395 31.25 -39.01 -14.30
CA ASP A 395 32.01 -40.04 -15.01
C ASP A 395 33.48 -39.61 -15.02
N THR A 396 34.17 -39.85 -13.91
CA THR A 396 35.62 -39.93 -13.89
C THR A 396 35.95 -41.40 -14.06
N THR A 397 36.04 -41.82 -15.32
CA THR A 397 36.66 -43.07 -15.75
C THR A 397 38.13 -43.02 -15.30
N VAL A 398 38.40 -43.56 -14.11
CA VAL A 398 39.78 -43.79 -13.64
C VAL A 398 40.23 -45.09 -14.30
N GLU A 399 41.05 -44.94 -15.33
CA GLU A 399 41.90 -46.00 -15.89
C GLU A 399 42.65 -46.72 -14.75
N PRO A 400 42.60 -48.07 -14.68
CA PRO A 400 43.43 -48.82 -13.74
C PRO A 400 44.89 -48.77 -14.17
N ASP A 401 45.70 -48.15 -13.32
CA ASP A 401 47.16 -48.13 -13.38
C ASP A 401 47.70 -49.57 -13.42
N VAL A 402 48.36 -49.91 -14.53
CA VAL A 402 48.94 -51.23 -14.80
C VAL A 402 50.24 -51.35 -14.03
N ALA A 403 50.25 -52.25 -13.04
CA ALA A 403 51.46 -52.63 -12.33
C ALA A 403 52.48 -53.32 -13.26
N PRO A 404 53.79 -53.00 -13.18
CA PRO A 404 54.82 -53.79 -13.83
C PRO A 404 55.14 -55.04 -13.00
N THR A 405 54.78 -56.21 -13.53
CA THR A 405 55.36 -57.49 -13.11
C THR A 405 56.70 -57.68 -13.80
N ASP A 406 57.76 -57.57 -13.00
CA ASP A 406 58.94 -58.45 -12.93
C ASP A 406 59.18 -59.39 -14.13
N GLU A 407 60.27 -59.13 -14.88
CA GLU A 407 60.87 -60.13 -15.76
C GLU A 407 61.86 -60.99 -14.97
N GLY A 408 61.52 -62.27 -14.86
CA GLY A 408 62.40 -63.39 -14.56
C GLY A 408 62.06 -64.57 -15.46
#